data_AF-A0A1B6I0G3-F1
#
_entry.id   AF-A0A1B6I0G3-F1
#
_cell.length_a   1.000
_cell.length_b   1.000
_cell.length_c   1.000
_cell.angle_alpha   90.00
_cell.angle_beta   90.00
_cell.angle_gamma   90.00
#
_symmetry.space_group_name_H-M   'P 1'
#
loop_
_entity.id
_entity.type
_entity.pdbx_description
1 polymer ?
#
loop_
_entity_poly.entity_id
_entity_poly.type
_entity_poly.pdbx_seq_one_letter_code
_entity_poly.pdbx_strand_id
1 'polypeptide(L)'
;LPNVNAAILKKVIQWCTHHKDDPPPPEDDENKEKRTDDIPVWDQEFLKVDQGTLFELILAANYLDIKGLLDVTCKTVANMIKGKTPEEIRKTFNIKNDFTEEEEA
;
A
#
# COMPACT_ATOMS: atom_id res chain seq x y z
N LEU A 1 1.66 8.59 -20.01
CA LEU A 1 0.83 7.77 -19.09
C LEU A 1 -0.27 8.67 -18.53
N PRO A 2 -1.48 8.64 -19.09
CA PRO A 2 -2.52 9.64 -18.79
C PRO A 2 -3.03 9.57 -17.34
N ASN A 3 -2.97 8.40 -16.71
CA ASN A 3 -3.49 8.16 -15.37
C ASN A 3 -2.43 8.24 -14.25
N VAL A 4 -1.19 8.65 -14.58
CA VAL A 4 -0.09 8.75 -13.61
C VAL A 4 0.60 10.10 -13.80
N ASN A 5 0.55 10.94 -12.77
CA ASN A 5 1.21 12.24 -12.81
C ASN A 5 2.76 12.08 -12.76
N ALA A 6 3.49 13.13 -13.15
CA ALA A 6 4.94 13.07 -13.28
C ALA A 6 5.67 12.81 -11.94
N ALA A 7 5.14 13.30 -10.82
CA ALA A 7 5.73 13.12 -9.51
C ALA A 7 5.63 11.66 -9.04
N ILE A 8 4.46 11.04 -9.24
CA ILE A 8 4.22 9.63 -8.93
C ILE A 8 5.03 8.74 -9.85
N LEU A 9 5.04 9.03 -11.15
CA LEU A 9 5.83 8.26 -12.11
C LEU A 9 7.32 8.28 -11.75
N LYS A 10 7.86 9.43 -11.30
CA LYS A 10 9.25 9.53 -10.84
C LYS A 10 9.53 8.62 -9.63
N LYS A 11 8.60 8.54 -8.67
CA LYS A 11 8.70 7.62 -7.52
C LYS A 11 8.62 6.16 -7.96
N VAL A 12 7.69 5.82 -8.86
CA VAL A 12 7.59 4.47 -9.43
C VAL A 12 8.91 4.07 -10.09
N ILE A 13 9.50 4.94 -10.92
CA ILE A 13 10.80 4.69 -11.57
C ILE A 13 11.90 4.50 -10.52
N GLN A 14 11.93 5.31 -9.46
CA GLN A 14 12.90 5.16 -8.37
C GLN A 14 12.77 3.79 -7.71
N TRP A 15 11.55 3.33 -7.43
CA TRP A 15 11.29 2.01 -6.85
C TRP A 15 11.75 0.89 -7.78
N CYS A 16 11.37 0.94 -9.06
CA CYS A 16 11.78 -0.06 -10.05
C CYS A 16 13.29 -0.09 -10.25
N THR A 17 13.97 1.06 -10.18
CA THR A 17 15.43 1.13 -10.32
C THR A 17 16.14 0.49 -9.13
N HIS A 18 15.58 0.62 -7.92
CA HIS A 18 16.13 -0.02 -6.72
C HIS A 18 15.97 -1.54 -6.78
N HIS A 19 14.80 -2.04 -7.19
CA HIS A 19 14.45 -3.46 -7.18
C HIS A 19 14.71 -4.19 -8.52
N LYS A 20 15.42 -3.57 -9.47
CA LYS A 20 15.61 -4.13 -10.82
C LYS A 20 16.37 -5.48 -10.84
N ASP A 21 17.21 -5.70 -9.84
CA ASP A 21 18.09 -6.86 -9.71
C ASP A 21 17.57 -7.87 -8.66
N ASP A 22 16.40 -7.60 -8.07
CA ASP A 22 15.79 -8.47 -7.08
C ASP A 22 15.34 -9.79 -7.72
N PRO A 23 15.34 -10.90 -6.96
CA PRO A 23 14.76 -12.12 -7.45
C PRO A 23 13.29 -11.88 -7.81
N PRO A 24 12.78 -12.52 -8.87
CA PRO A 24 11.37 -12.40 -9.22
C PRO A 24 10.53 -12.75 -7.99
N PRO A 25 9.41 -12.03 -7.76
CA PRO A 25 8.53 -12.31 -6.64
C PRO A 25 8.13 -13.79 -6.71
N PRO A 26 8.08 -14.49 -5.57
CA PRO A 26 7.60 -15.87 -5.55
C PRO A 26 6.23 -15.92 -6.24
N GLU A 27 5.98 -16.99 -7.00
CA GLU A 27 4.65 -17.24 -7.55
C GLU A 27 3.62 -17.19 -6.42
N ASP A 28 2.38 -16.79 -6.75
CA ASP A 28 1.28 -16.69 -5.80
C ASP A 28 1.00 -18.06 -5.18
N ASP A 29 1.72 -18.37 -4.11
CA ASP A 29 1.39 -19.46 -3.23
C ASP A 29 0.22 -18.97 -2.37
N GLU A 30 -1.00 -19.27 -2.82
CA GLU A 30 -2.24 -18.92 -2.14
C GLU A 30 -2.27 -19.42 -0.68
N ASN A 31 -1.42 -20.39 -0.32
CA ASN A 31 -1.28 -20.90 1.05
C ASN A 31 -0.23 -20.15 1.89
N LYS A 32 0.53 -19.21 1.33
CA LYS A 32 1.51 -18.44 2.10
C LYS A 32 0.78 -17.43 2.97
N GLU A 33 1.01 -17.47 4.28
CA GLU A 33 0.49 -16.47 5.20
C GLU A 33 0.84 -15.07 4.70
N LYS A 34 -0.19 -14.25 4.46
CA LYS A 34 -0.06 -12.84 4.06
C LYS A 34 0.42 -12.02 5.25
N ARG A 35 1.70 -12.15 5.53
CA ARG A 35 2.40 -11.35 6.53
C ARG A 35 2.50 -9.91 6.05
N THR A 36 2.35 -8.98 6.99
CA THR A 36 2.45 -7.54 6.74
C THR A 36 3.76 -6.97 7.28
N ASP A 37 4.52 -7.76 8.04
CA ASP A 37 5.76 -7.37 8.70
C ASP A 37 7.02 -7.68 7.87
N ASP A 38 6.87 -8.30 6.70
CA ASP A 38 7.93 -8.60 5.74
C ASP A 38 8.06 -7.48 4.67
N ILE A 39 8.12 -6.22 5.11
CA ILE A 39 8.43 -5.08 4.25
C ILE A 39 9.92 -4.74 4.40
N PRO A 40 10.73 -4.74 3.33
CA PRO A 40 12.12 -4.31 3.38
C PRO A 40 12.30 -2.92 4.01
N VAL A 41 13.39 -2.70 4.74
CA VAL A 41 13.66 -1.41 5.42
C VAL A 41 13.69 -0.24 4.43
N TRP A 42 14.23 -0.48 3.22
CA TRP A 42 14.25 0.53 2.17
C TRP A 42 12.83 0.92 1.73
N ASP A 43 11.94 -0.05 1.57
CA ASP A 43 10.54 0.20 1.20
C ASP A 43 9.79 0.93 2.31
N GLN A 44 10.05 0.61 3.58
CA GLN A 44 9.45 1.33 4.70
C GLN A 44 9.81 2.83 4.68
N GLU A 45 11.06 3.16 4.41
CA GLU A 45 11.49 4.56 4.30
C GLU A 45 11.00 5.20 2.99
N PHE A 46 10.99 4.47 1.88
CA PHE A 46 10.48 4.96 0.59
C PHE A 46 8.99 5.30 0.64
N LEU A 47 8.19 4.48 1.34
CA LEU A 47 6.75 4.64 1.52
C LEU A 47 6.36 5.55 2.70
N LYS A 48 7.35 6.18 3.36
CA LYS A 48 7.12 7.20 4.38
C LYS A 48 6.71 8.53 3.75
N VAL A 49 5.53 8.51 3.12
CA VAL A 49 4.90 9.62 2.42
C VAL A 49 3.53 9.92 3.04
N ASP A 50 2.89 11.01 2.63
CA ASP A 50 1.50 11.27 3.01
C ASP A 50 0.54 10.24 2.37
N GLN A 51 -0.65 10.09 2.95
CA GLN A 51 -1.65 9.11 2.50
C GLN A 51 -2.08 9.32 1.05
N GLY A 52 -2.16 10.57 0.58
CA GLY A 52 -2.53 10.88 -0.80
C GLY A 52 -1.49 10.34 -1.77
N THR A 53 -0.21 10.61 -1.51
CA THR A 53 0.89 10.05 -2.30
C THR A 53 0.90 8.52 -2.24
N LEU A 54 0.66 7.91 -1.08
CA LEU A 54 0.59 6.46 -0.93
C LEU A 54 -0.54 5.85 -1.78
N PHE A 55 -1.73 6.45 -1.78
CA PHE A 55 -2.84 6.00 -2.60
C PHE A 55 -2.59 6.21 -4.10
N GLU A 56 -1.98 7.32 -4.50
CA GLU A 56 -1.58 7.50 -5.90
C GLU A 56 -0.52 6.47 -6.34
N LEU A 57 0.40 6.07 -5.45
CA LEU A 57 1.35 4.99 -5.72
C LEU A 57 0.65 3.63 -5.87
N ILE A 58 -0.36 3.33 -5.05
CA ILE A 58 -1.18 2.10 -5.19
C ILE A 58 -1.88 2.08 -6.56
N LEU A 59 -2.54 3.18 -6.92
CA LEU A 59 -3.24 3.30 -8.20
C LEU A 59 -2.29 3.19 -9.39
N ALA A 60 -1.11 3.83 -9.31
CA ALA A 60 -0.09 3.75 -10.35
C ALA A 60 0.51 2.34 -10.47
N ALA A 61 0.79 1.69 -9.35
CA ALA A 61 1.31 0.31 -9.33
C ALA A 61 0.32 -0.67 -9.96
N ASN A 62 -0.97 -0.54 -9.63
CA ASN A 62 -2.04 -1.34 -10.25
C ASN A 62 -2.19 -1.03 -11.76
N TYR A 63 -2.17 0.25 -12.13
CA TYR A 63 -2.29 0.65 -13.54
C TYR A 63 -1.13 0.19 -14.41
N LEU A 64 0.08 0.14 -13.84
CA LEU A 64 1.31 -0.26 -14.54
C LEU A 64 1.64 -1.76 -14.37
N ASP A 65 0.80 -2.51 -13.65
CA ASP A 65 0.98 -3.93 -13.35
C ASP A 65 2.32 -4.26 -12.66
N ILE A 66 2.69 -3.46 -11.66
CA ILE A 66 3.92 -3.64 -10.86
C ILE A 66 3.56 -4.31 -9.54
N LYS A 67 3.40 -5.64 -9.57
CA LYS A 67 2.98 -6.45 -8.42
C LYS A 67 3.78 -6.17 -7.14
N GLY A 68 5.11 -6.12 -7.22
CA GLY A 68 5.96 -5.88 -6.04
C GLY A 68 5.68 -4.55 -5.35
N LEU A 69 5.49 -3.47 -6.11
CA LEU A 69 5.13 -2.15 -5.57
C LEU A 69 3.70 -2.15 -5.01
N LEU A 70 2.78 -2.82 -5.68
CA LEU A 70 1.40 -2.97 -5.19
C LEU A 70 1.37 -3.71 -3.85
N ASP A 71 2.15 -4.79 -3.71
CA ASP A 71 2.22 -5.58 -2.48
C ASP A 71 2.76 -4.76 -1.31
N VAL A 72 3.90 -4.07 -1.46
CA VAL A 72 4.50 -3.30 -0.36
C VAL A 72 3.65 -2.09 0.04
N THR A 73 2.95 -1.47 -0.92
CA THR A 73 2.02 -0.37 -0.63
C THR A 73 0.77 -0.87 0.09
N CYS A 74 0.20 -2.01 -0.33
CA CYS A 74 -0.93 -2.65 0.37
C CYS A 74 -0.55 -3.11 1.78
N LYS A 75 0.63 -3.71 1.97
CA LYS A 75 1.13 -4.11 3.30
C LYS A 75 1.31 -2.90 4.22
N THR A 76 1.79 -1.77 3.68
CA THR A 76 1.91 -0.51 4.42
C THR A 76 0.54 -0.04 4.93
N VAL A 77 -0.48 -0.03 4.06
CA VAL A 77 -1.86 0.32 4.47
C VAL A 77 -2.41 -0.67 5.51
N ALA A 78 -2.17 -1.97 5.33
CA ALA A 78 -2.60 -2.99 6.28
C ALA A 78 -1.96 -2.77 7.67
N ASN A 79 -0.68 -2.41 7.72
CA ASN A 79 0.00 -2.06 8.98
C ASN A 79 -0.56 -0.80 9.64
N MET A 80 -1.09 0.16 8.87
CA MET A 80 -1.78 1.33 9.43
C MET A 80 -3.12 0.99 10.08
N ILE A 81 -3.71 -0.16 9.76
CA ILE A 81 -4.99 -0.66 10.28
C ILE A 81 -4.76 -1.63 11.44
N LYS A 82 -3.69 -2.43 11.38
CA LYS A 82 -3.38 -3.48 12.35
C LYS A 82 -3.36 -2.95 13.79
N GLY A 83 -4.17 -3.56 14.65
CA GLY A 83 -4.22 -3.24 16.08
C GLY A 83 -4.99 -1.96 16.44
N LYS A 84 -5.61 -1.29 15.47
CA LYS A 84 -6.47 -0.13 15.72
C LYS A 84 -7.93 -0.51 15.88
N THR A 85 -8.69 0.29 16.64
CA THR A 85 -10.15 0.14 16.72
C THR A 85 -10.84 0.67 15.45
N PRO A 86 -12.09 0.28 15.17
CA PRO A 86 -12.87 0.84 14.07
C PRO A 86 -12.90 2.38 14.07
N GLU A 87 -13.02 3.01 15.23
CA GLU A 87 -13.04 4.47 15.37
C GLU A 87 -11.69 5.10 15.01
N GLU A 88 -10.58 4.48 15.42
CA GLU A 88 -9.23 4.95 15.09
C GLU A 88 -8.93 4.79 13.60
N ILE A 89 -9.39 3.69 12.99
CA ILE A 89 -9.30 3.47 11.53
C ILE A 89 -10.11 4.54 10.82
N ARG A 90 -11.37 4.76 11.20
CA ARG A 90 -12.24 5.78 10.61
C ARG A 90 -11.61 7.17 10.70
N LYS A 91 -11.04 7.53 11.85
CA LYS A 91 -10.30 8.80 12.01
C LYS A 91 -9.05 8.85 11.12
N THR A 92 -8.27 7.78 11.06
CA THR A 92 -7.03 7.72 10.26
C THR A 92 -7.30 7.93 8.77
N PHE A 93 -8.38 7.33 8.25
CA PHE A 93 -8.74 7.35 6.83
C PHE A 93 -9.86 8.35 6.50
N ASN A 94 -10.25 9.19 7.46
CA ASN A 94 -11.33 10.16 7.33
C ASN A 94 -12.65 9.55 6.80
N ILE A 95 -13.01 8.38 7.31
CA ILE A 95 -14.22 7.62 6.94
C ILE A 95 -15.35 8.03 7.89
N LYS A 96 -16.50 8.40 7.32
CA LYS A 96 -17.72 8.68 8.10
C LYS A 96 -18.32 7.35 8.61
N ASN A 97 -18.71 7.31 9.88
CA ASN A 97 -19.55 6.21 10.38
C ASN A 97 -20.94 6.31 9.75
N ASP A 98 -21.32 5.29 8.99
CA ASP A 98 -22.60 5.15 8.31
C ASP A 98 -23.48 4.05 8.91
N PHE A 99 -23.02 3.38 9.97
CA PHE A 99 -23.81 2.43 10.74
C PHE A 99 -24.80 3.13 11.68
N THR A 100 -25.96 2.54 11.85
CA THR A 100 -26.88 2.87 12.95
C THR A 100 -26.38 2.30 14.28
N GLU A 101 -26.87 2.82 15.41
CA GLU A 101 -26.49 2.33 16.75
C GLU A 101 -26.78 0.82 16.94
N GLU A 102 -27.82 0.29 16.28
CA GLU A 102 -28.19 -1.13 16.33
C GLU A 102 -27.26 -2.01 15.49
N GLU A 103 -26.67 -1.47 14.42
CA GLU A 103 -25.71 -2.19 13.56
C GLU A 103 -24.27 -2.16 14.12
N GLU A 104 -23.97 -1.25 15.05
CA GLU A 104 -22.65 -1.05 15.65
C GLU A 104 -22.47 -1.80 16.99
N ALA A 105 -23.57 -2.26 17.60
CA ALA A 105 -23.62 -2.89 18.93
C ALA A 105 -23.27 -4.39 18.98
#